data_AF-A0A843BR35-F1
#
_entry.id   AF-A0A843BR35-F1
#
_cell.length_a   1.000
_cell.length_b   1.000
_cell.length_c   1.000
_cell.angle_alpha   90.00
_cell.angle_beta   90.00
_cell.angle_gamma   90.00
#
_symmetry.space_group_name_H-M   'P 1'
#
loop_
_entity.id
_entity.type
_entity.pdbx_description
1 polymer ?
#
loop_
_entity_poly.entity_id
_entity_poly.type
_entity_poly.pdbx_seq_one_letter_code
_entity_poly.pdbx_strand_id
1 'polypeptide(L)' 'MTSDVTKKGKKPQFKEEVTLKDLGIEPSCSYCGSEYVFGMSRIVGYFSVIESWNKSKQAELKQRQKGNYWPKE' A
#
# COMPACT_ATOMS: atom_id res chain seq x y z
N MET A 1 -17.05 34.49 8.38
CA MET A 1 -16.96 33.83 7.06
C MET A 1 -15.86 32.79 7.18
N THR A 2 -16.24 31.52 7.04
CA THR A 2 -15.49 30.36 7.51
C THR A 2 -14.17 30.21 6.77
N SER A 3 -13.08 30.11 7.52
CA SER A 3 -11.73 29.87 7.04
C SER A 3 -11.64 28.54 6.30
N ASP A 4 -11.17 28.58 5.06
CA ASP A 4 -10.79 27.42 4.24
C ASP A 4 -9.61 26.69 4.90
N VAL A 5 -9.92 25.73 5.76
CA VAL A 5 -8.95 24.76 6.25
C VAL A 5 -8.67 23.78 5.12
N THR A 6 -7.71 24.14 4.26
CA THR A 6 -7.07 23.19 3.34
C THR A 6 -6.37 22.14 4.19
N LYS A 7 -7.06 21.03 4.46
CA LYS A 7 -6.46 19.82 5.01
C LYS A 7 -5.50 19.28 3.97
N LYS A 8 -4.25 19.76 3.96
CA LYS A 8 -3.13 19.05 3.35
C LYS A 8 -3.01 17.72 4.08
N GLY A 9 -3.73 16.70 3.62
CA GLY A 9 -3.58 15.34 4.10
C GLY A 9 -2.09 15.00 4.04
N LYS A 10 -1.48 14.70 5.20
CA LYS A 10 -0.09 14.27 5.25
C LYS A 10 0.01 13.02 4.37
N LYS A 11 0.79 13.10 3.28
CA LYS A 11 1.18 11.92 2.51
C LYS A 11 1.71 10.89 3.51
N PRO A 12 1.25 9.62 3.47
CA PRO A 12 1.79 8.59 4.33
C PRO A 12 3.28 8.47 4.04
N GLN A 13 4.10 8.95 4.98
CA GLN A 13 5.55 8.86 4.89
C GLN A 13 5.97 7.51 5.46
N PHE A 14 5.69 6.43 4.72
CA PHE A 14 6.26 5.14 5.03
C PHE A 14 7.43 4.90 4.07
N LYS A 15 8.64 4.75 4.63
CA LYS A 15 9.84 4.35 3.87
C LYS A 15 9.68 2.87 3.55
N GLU A 16 9.37 2.53 2.30
CA GLU A 16 8.91 1.17 1.99
C GLU A 16 9.66 0.50 0.83
N GLU A 17 9.88 -0.80 1.00
CA GLU A 17 10.58 -1.72 0.09
C GLU A 17 9.67 -2.24 -1.04
N VAL A 18 8.36 -1.92 -0.96
CA VAL A 18 7.30 -2.25 -1.90
C VAL A 18 6.48 -0.99 -2.14
N THR A 19 6.43 -0.53 -3.38
CA THR A 19 5.70 0.68 -3.79
C THR A 19 4.33 0.33 -4.39
N LEU A 20 3.41 1.31 -4.48
CA LEU A 20 2.13 1.13 -5.19
C LEU A 20 2.32 0.62 -6.62
N LYS A 21 3.37 1.07 -7.31
CA LYS A 21 3.74 0.58 -8.65
C LYS A 21 4.12 -0.89 -8.65
N ASP A 22 4.88 -1.36 -7.64
CA ASP A 22 5.25 -2.77 -7.51
C ASP A 22 4.01 -3.67 -7.30
N LEU A 23 2.92 -3.09 -6.76
CA LEU A 23 1.63 -3.75 -6.58
C LEU A 23 0.71 -3.65 -7.80
N GLY A 24 1.11 -2.90 -8.84
CA GLY A 24 0.25 -2.60 -10.00
C GLY A 24 -0.91 -1.66 -9.67
N ILE A 25 -0.75 -0.82 -8.64
CA ILE A 25 -1.76 0.14 -8.18
C ILE A 25 -1.37 1.55 -8.66
N GLU A 26 -2.31 2.24 -9.29
CA GLU A 26 -2.13 3.63 -9.70
C GLU A 26 -1.93 4.54 -8.47
N PRO A 27 -1.01 5.53 -8.53
CA PRO A 27 -0.71 6.40 -7.41
C PRO A 27 -1.80 7.47 -7.15
N SER A 28 -2.88 7.48 -7.94
CA SER A 28 -3.99 8.39 -7.78
C SER A 28 -5.34 7.71 -8.07
N CYS A 29 -6.40 8.23 -7.46
CA CYS A 29 -7.75 7.75 -7.68
C CYS A 29 -8.25 8.17 -9.07
N SER A 30 -8.66 7.20 -9.89
CA SER A 30 -9.20 7.44 -11.23
C SER A 30 -10.52 8.22 -11.26
N TYR A 31 -11.23 8.29 -10.14
CA TYR A 31 -12.51 9.00 -10.03
C TYR A 31 -12.34 10.49 -9.66
N CYS A 32 -11.48 10.82 -8.68
CA CYS A 32 -11.35 12.18 -8.16
C CYS A 32 -9.94 12.78 -8.25
N GLY A 33 -8.94 12.03 -8.73
CA GLY A 33 -7.56 12.47 -8.84
C GLY A 33 -6.79 12.55 -7.52
N SER A 34 -7.37 12.13 -6.40
CA SER A 34 -6.69 12.13 -5.09
C SER A 34 -5.45 11.25 -5.10
N GLU A 35 -4.31 11.79 -4.64
CA GLU A 35 -3.07 11.02 -4.39
C GLU A 35 -3.07 10.31 -3.03
N TYR A 36 -4.12 10.47 -2.22
CA TYR A 36 -4.24 9.81 -0.92
C TYR A 36 -4.84 8.41 -1.08
N VAL A 37 -4.04 7.51 -1.66
CA VAL A 37 -4.38 6.12 -1.94
C VAL A 37 -3.42 5.17 -1.22
N PHE A 38 -3.88 3.93 -0.97
CA PHE A 38 -3.13 2.91 -0.25
C PHE A 38 -3.24 1.56 -0.97
N GLY A 39 -2.21 0.74 -0.83
CA GLY A 39 -2.21 -0.64 -1.25
C GLY A 39 -2.93 -1.53 -0.23
N MET A 40 -3.86 -2.36 -0.69
CA MET A 40 -4.53 -3.33 0.18
C MET A 40 -4.45 -4.72 -0.41
N SER A 41 -4.22 -5.72 0.45
CA SER A 41 -4.21 -7.13 0.05
C SER A 41 -4.85 -8.01 1.12
N ARG A 42 -5.25 -9.23 0.74
CA ARG A 42 -5.85 -10.21 1.64
C ARG A 42 -4.77 -10.96 2.42
N ILE A 43 -4.88 -10.92 3.74
CA ILE A 43 -4.10 -11.71 4.69
C ILE A 43 -5.04 -12.55 5.56
N VAL A 44 -4.81 -13.87 5.60
CA VAL A 44 -5.59 -14.86 6.41
C VAL A 44 -7.12 -14.61 6.40
N GLY A 45 -7.68 -14.30 5.22
CA GLY A 45 -9.13 -14.17 5.03
C GLY A 45 -9.71 -12.75 5.11
N TYR A 46 -8.94 -11.72 5.49
CA TYR A 46 -9.42 -10.32 5.50
C TYR A 46 -8.50 -9.37 4.74
N PHE A 47 -9.02 -8.23 4.31
CA PHE A 47 -8.23 -7.18 3.65
C PHE A 47 -7.53 -6.30 4.69
N SER A 48 -6.27 -5.95 4.41
CA SER A 48 -5.53 -4.98 5.22
C SER A 48 -4.60 -4.13 4.37
N VAL A 49 -4.23 -2.97 4.91
CA VAL A 49 -3.33 -1.98 4.28
C VAL A 49 -1.89 -2.51 4.32
N ILE A 50 -1.26 -2.61 3.16
CA ILE A 50 0.07 -3.20 2.98
C ILE A 50 1.16 -2.33 3.62
N GLU A 51 0.96 -1.00 3.58
CA GLU A 51 1.86 -0.01 4.19
C GLU A 51 1.90 -0.10 5.72
N SER A 52 0.95 -0.83 6.33
CA SER A 52 0.94 -1.11 7.76
C SER A 52 1.60 -2.44 8.12
N TRP A 53 2.06 -3.21 7.14
CA TRP A 53 2.67 -4.51 7.36
C TRP A 53 4.14 -4.38 7.77
N ASN A 54 4.64 -5.34 8.54
CA ASN A 54 6.07 -5.42 8.81
C ASN A 54 6.84 -5.92 7.57
N LYS A 55 8.17 -5.77 7.60
CA LYS A 55 9.04 -6.16 6.48
C LYS A 55 8.90 -7.63 6.08
N SER A 56 8.71 -8.54 7.03
CA SER A 56 8.58 -9.97 6.72
C SER A 56 7.29 -10.27 5.95
N LYS A 57 6.18 -9.58 6.25
CA LYS A 57 4.92 -9.70 5.50
C LYS A 57 4.97 -9.06 4.12
N GLN A 58 5.67 -7.94 3.96
CA GLN A 58 5.92 -7.36 2.63
C GLN A 58 6.79 -8.26 1.76
N ALA A 59 7.81 -8.90 2.35
CA ALA A 59 8.63 -9.90 1.66
C ALA A 59 7.82 -11.14 1.26
N GLU A 60 6.97 -11.66 2.16
CA GLU A 60 6.02 -12.75 1.85
C GLU A 60 5.11 -12.38 0.67
N LEU A 61 4.55 -11.17 0.65
CA LEU A 61 3.70 -10.69 -0.45
C LEU A 61 4.46 -10.69 -1.79
N LYS A 62 5.70 -10.17 -1.78
CA LYS A 62 6.56 -10.15 -2.97
C LYS A 62 6.92 -11.56 -3.46
N GLN A 63 7.05 -12.53 -2.56
CA GLN A 63 7.27 -13.93 -2.91
C GLN A 63 6.00 -14.57 -3.50
N ARG A 64 4.83 -14.31 -2.91
CA ARG A 64 3.53 -14.78 -3.41
C ARG A 64 3.23 -14.27 -4.82
N GLN A 65 3.53 -13.01 -5.10
CA GLN A 65 3.40 -12.44 -6.45
C GLN A 65 4.31 -13.12 -7.48
N LYS A 66 5.46 -13.66 -7.03
CA LYS A 66 6.37 -14.45 -7.87
C LYS A 66 6.00 -15.94 -7.95
N GLY A 67 4.93 -16.37 -7.26
CA GLY A 67 4.57 -17.78 -7.15
C GLY A 67 5.54 -18.62 -6.31
N ASN A 68 6.41 -18.00 -5.52
CA ASN A 68 7.32 -18.72 -4.63
C ASN A 68 6.71 -18.80 -3.23
N TYR A 69 6.24 -19.98 -2.84
CA TYR A 69 5.61 -20.22 -1.54
C TYR A 69 6.53 -20.97 -0.57
N TRP A 70 7.70 -21.43 -1.05
CA TRP A 70 8.60 -22.28 -0.28
C TRP A 70 9.69 -21.43 0.40
N PRO A 71 10.09 -21.79 1.63
CA PRO A 71 11.25 -21.17 2.27
C PRO A 71 12.49 -21.37 1.39
N LYS A 72 13.34 -20.35 1.31
CA LYS A 72 14.70 -20.54 0.80
C LYS A 72 15.53 -21.11 1.94
N GLU A 73 16.21 -22.23 1.67
CA GLU A 73 17.18 -22.86 2.56
C GLU A 73 18.35 -21.91 2.91
#